data_AF-A0A078JW39-F1
#
_entry.id   AF-A0A078JW39-F1
#
_cell.length_a   1.000
_cell.length_b   1.000
_cell.length_c   1.000
_cell.angle_alpha   90.00
_cell.angle_beta   90.00
_cell.angle_gamma   90.00
#
_symmetry.space_group_name_H-M   'P 1'
#
loop_
_entity.id
_entity.type
_entity.pdbx_description
1 polymer ?
#
loop_
_entity_poly.entity_id
_entity_poly.type
_entity_poly.pdbx_seq_one_letter_code
_entity_poly.pdbx_strand_id
1 'polypeptide(L)'
;MSKHCKLIVQAFCSSKDFVRYQRLVFRHKLYQLREERDMKPETFASLVSAIIYEKRFGPYLCQPVIAGLGEDDKPFIYTMDSIGAKELAKDFVVSGTASESLYGACEAMYKPDMEAEELFETISQALLSSVDRDCLSGWGGHVYVNTKEIKERILKGRMD
;
A
#
# COMPACT_ATOMS: atom_id res chain seq x y z
N MET A 1 22.64 8.94 3.13
CA MET A 1 21.35 9.09 3.85
C MET A 1 20.32 9.34 2.77
N SER A 2 19.17 8.65 2.80
CA SER A 2 18.19 8.53 1.70
C SER A 2 18.62 7.49 0.67
N LYS A 3 18.16 6.24 0.82
CA LYS A 3 18.12 5.30 -0.30
C LYS A 3 16.90 4.42 -0.17
N HIS A 4 16.09 4.49 -1.23
CA HIS A 4 14.95 3.64 -1.51
C HIS A 4 13.68 4.06 -0.76
N CYS A 5 12.95 4.99 -1.36
CA CYS A 5 11.55 5.24 -1.04
C CYS A 5 10.74 4.51 -2.12
N LYS A 6 9.79 3.66 -1.73
CA LYS A 6 9.01 2.82 -2.66
C LYS A 6 7.59 3.36 -2.82
N LEU A 7 7.09 3.29 -4.05
CA LEU A 7 5.81 3.87 -4.44
C LEU A 7 4.64 2.94 -4.04
N ILE A 8 3.64 3.51 -3.37
CA ILE A 8 2.45 2.78 -2.92
C ILE A 8 1.22 3.53 -3.42
N VAL A 9 0.49 2.96 -4.37
CA VAL A 9 -0.79 3.55 -4.79
C VAL A 9 -1.92 2.58 -4.49
N GLN A 10 -2.69 2.92 -3.45
CA GLN A 10 -3.93 2.24 -3.11
C GLN A 10 -5.11 3.12 -3.52
N ALA A 11 -5.79 2.76 -4.61
CA ALA A 11 -7.11 3.28 -4.93
C ALA A 11 -8.13 2.47 -4.12
N PHE A 12 -8.75 3.10 -3.11
CA PHE A 12 -9.69 2.46 -2.20
C PHE A 12 -10.86 1.78 -2.93
N CYS A 13 -11.27 0.59 -2.46
CA CYS A 13 -12.62 0.08 -2.69
C CYS A 13 -13.13 -0.70 -1.46
N SER A 14 -14.27 -0.25 -0.93
CA SER A 14 -15.18 -0.87 0.06
C SER A 14 -15.07 -0.46 1.54
N SER A 15 -16.12 0.24 1.98
CA SER A 15 -16.46 0.61 3.36
C SER A 15 -16.71 -0.56 4.35
N LYS A 16 -16.61 -1.82 3.91
CA LYS A 16 -16.76 -3.02 4.77
C LYS A 16 -15.47 -3.47 5.48
N ASP A 17 -14.36 -2.74 5.31
CA ASP A 17 -13.03 -3.12 5.83
C ASP A 17 -12.79 -2.80 7.32
N PHE A 18 -13.69 -2.04 7.97
CA PHE A 18 -13.51 -1.62 9.36
C PHE A 18 -13.43 -2.80 10.37
N VAL A 19 -14.27 -3.83 10.20
CA VAL A 19 -14.24 -5.04 11.05
C VAL A 19 -12.96 -5.85 10.83
N ARG A 20 -12.36 -5.75 9.64
CA ARG A 20 -11.12 -6.47 9.26
C ARG A 20 -9.88 -5.77 9.82
N TYR A 21 -9.84 -4.44 9.77
CA TYR A 21 -8.78 -3.64 10.35
C TYR A 21 -8.62 -3.94 11.85
N GLN A 22 -9.72 -4.03 12.60
CA GLN A 22 -9.67 -4.38 14.02
C GLN A 22 -9.02 -5.75 14.28
N ARG A 23 -9.29 -6.76 13.44
CA ARG A 23 -8.66 -8.09 13.56
C ARG A 23 -7.15 -8.03 13.32
N LEU A 24 -6.70 -7.23 12.33
CA LEU A 24 -5.28 -7.04 12.06
C LEU A 24 -4.58 -6.30 13.21
N VAL A 25 -5.17 -5.21 13.70
CA VAL A 25 -4.66 -4.46 14.86
C VAL A 25 -4.58 -5.33 16.10
N PHE A 26 -5.61 -6.14 16.36
CA PHE A 26 -5.61 -7.08 17.49
C PHE A 26 -4.46 -8.07 17.40
N ARG A 27 -4.26 -8.70 16.23
CA ARG A 27 -3.16 -9.67 16.02
C ARG A 27 -1.78 -9.01 16.13
N HIS A 28 -1.64 -7.78 15.64
CA HIS A 28 -0.40 -7.02 15.74
C HIS A 28 -0.07 -6.65 17.20
N LYS A 29 -1.04 -6.11 17.95
CA LYS A 29 -0.86 -5.79 19.37
C LYS A 29 -0.56 -7.03 20.21
N LEU A 30 -1.23 -8.15 19.93
CA LEU A 30 -0.98 -9.41 20.62
C LEU A 30 0.43 -9.96 20.34
N TYR A 31 0.94 -9.75 19.14
CA TYR A 31 2.33 -10.07 18.80
C TYR A 31 3.32 -9.17 19.55
N GLN A 32 3.08 -7.85 19.57
CA GLN A 32 3.91 -6.90 20.33
C GLN A 32 4.00 -7.28 21.82
N LEU A 33 2.87 -7.66 22.43
CA LEU A 33 2.83 -8.08 23.84
C LEU A 33 3.54 -9.41 24.11
N ARG A 34 3.57 -10.32 23.13
CA ARG A 34 4.18 -11.65 23.28
C ARG A 34 5.68 -11.64 23.03
N GLU A 35 6.11 -10.90 22.02
CA GLU A 35 7.49 -10.90 21.52
C GLU A 35 8.28 -9.67 21.98
N GLU A 36 7.62 -8.74 22.70
CA GLU A 36 8.19 -7.49 23.21
C GLU A 36 8.89 -6.64 22.14
N ARG A 37 8.44 -6.76 20.88
CA ARG A 37 9.00 -6.06 19.73
C ARG A 37 7.94 -5.72 18.70
N ASP A 38 8.20 -4.68 17.92
CA ASP A 38 7.38 -4.34 16.78
C ASP A 38 7.51 -5.38 15.66
N MET A 39 6.38 -5.65 15.01
CA MET A 39 6.33 -6.61 13.91
C MET A 39 6.97 -6.03 12.66
N LYS A 40 7.95 -6.75 12.11
CA LYS A 40 8.59 -6.38 10.84
C LYS A 40 7.59 -6.51 9.67
N PRO A 41 7.69 -5.66 8.62
CA PRO A 41 6.78 -5.69 7.47
C PRO A 41 6.65 -7.08 6.81
N GLU A 42 7.74 -7.84 6.74
CA GLU A 42 7.79 -9.19 6.16
C GLU A 42 6.96 -10.20 6.97
N THR A 43 7.02 -10.07 8.30
CA THR A 43 6.25 -10.90 9.23
C THR A 43 4.78 -10.52 9.16
N PHE A 44 4.48 -9.23 9.08
CA PHE A 44 3.12 -8.73 8.92
C PHE A 44 2.50 -9.20 7.59
N ALA A 45 3.23 -9.14 6.48
CA ALA A 45 2.77 -9.67 5.19
C ALA A 45 2.43 -11.15 5.25
N SER A 46 3.22 -11.95 5.97
CA SER A 46 2.95 -13.37 6.16
C SER A 46 1.72 -13.63 7.03
N LEU A 47 1.51 -12.82 8.07
CA LEU A 47 0.31 -12.87 8.90
C LEU A 47 -0.95 -12.56 8.07
N VAL A 48 -0.93 -11.49 7.27
CA VAL A 48 -2.10 -11.09 6.48
C VAL A 48 -2.42 -12.14 5.42
N SER A 49 -1.41 -12.67 4.72
CA SER A 49 -1.57 -13.76 3.75
C SER A 49 -2.23 -14.99 4.38
N ALA A 50 -1.79 -15.40 5.58
CA ALA A 50 -2.41 -16.53 6.30
C ALA A 50 -3.88 -16.26 6.65
N ILE A 51 -4.21 -15.05 7.14
CA ILE A 51 -5.59 -14.67 7.51
C ILE A 51 -6.52 -14.68 6.28
N ILE A 52 -6.03 -14.23 5.13
CA ILE A 52 -6.83 -14.25 3.89
C ILE A 52 -7.00 -15.69 3.40
N TYR A 53 -5.94 -16.49 3.45
CA TYR A 53 -5.96 -17.87 3.02
C TYR A 53 -6.87 -18.77 3.87
N GLU A 54 -7.02 -18.49 5.17
CA GLU A 54 -8.01 -19.15 6.05
C GLU A 54 -9.43 -19.12 5.48
N LYS A 55 -9.74 -18.09 4.67
CA LYS A 55 -11.05 -17.89 4.04
C LYS A 55 -11.03 -18.21 2.54
N ARG A 56 -10.21 -19.15 2.08
CA ARG A 56 -10.08 -19.51 0.66
C ARG A 56 -11.40 -19.82 -0.06
N PHE A 57 -12.39 -20.44 0.61
CA PHE A 57 -13.70 -20.81 0.04
C PHE A 57 -14.80 -19.76 0.28
N GLY A 58 -14.45 -18.62 0.89
CA GLY A 58 -15.32 -17.46 1.07
C GLY A 58 -14.43 -16.23 1.27
N PRO A 59 -13.66 -15.84 0.23
CA PRO A 59 -12.53 -14.95 0.38
C PRO A 59 -12.94 -13.55 0.83
N TYR A 60 -12.00 -12.86 1.46
CA TYR A 60 -12.12 -11.42 1.61
C TYR A 60 -11.89 -10.78 0.24
N LEU A 61 -12.91 -10.07 -0.26
CA LEU A 61 -12.82 -9.31 -1.51
C LEU A 61 -12.03 -8.02 -1.27
N CYS A 62 -10.75 -8.18 -0.97
CA CYS A 62 -9.79 -7.11 -0.75
C CYS A 62 -8.44 -7.49 -1.36
N GLN A 63 -7.72 -6.49 -1.82
CA GLN A 63 -6.35 -6.61 -2.29
C GLN A 63 -5.49 -5.69 -1.42
N PRO A 64 -5.02 -6.16 -0.25
CA PRO A 64 -4.28 -5.31 0.66
C PRO A 64 -2.87 -5.07 0.16
N VAL A 65 -2.47 -3.80 0.24
CA VAL A 65 -1.11 -3.35 -0.02
C VAL A 65 -0.45 -3.07 1.32
N ILE A 66 0.74 -3.63 1.51
CA ILE A 66 1.55 -3.45 2.71
C ILE A 66 2.82 -2.75 2.30
N ALA A 67 3.16 -1.72 3.06
CA ALA A 67 4.43 -1.05 2.89
C ALA A 67 5.04 -0.68 4.23
N GLY A 68 6.36 -0.73 4.26
CA GLY A 68 7.14 -0.37 5.43
C GLY A 68 8.63 -0.35 5.12
N LEU A 69 9.42 -0.11 6.15
CA LEU A 69 10.86 -0.22 6.10
C LEU A 69 11.23 -1.50 6.86
N GLY A 70 11.94 -2.40 6.19
CA GLY A 70 12.48 -3.63 6.76
C GLY A 70 13.80 -3.38 7.48
N GLU A 71 14.62 -4.42 7.59
CA GLU A 71 15.97 -4.30 8.15
C GLU A 71 16.85 -3.36 7.31
N ASP A 72 17.73 -2.59 7.97
CA ASP A 72 18.63 -1.59 7.36
C ASP A 72 17.93 -0.43 6.62
N ASP A 73 16.72 -0.02 7.05
CA ASP A 73 15.92 1.02 6.36
C ASP A 73 15.59 0.65 4.90
N LYS A 74 15.65 -0.64 4.53
CA LYS A 74 15.31 -1.09 3.17
C LYS A 74 13.80 -1.08 2.99
N PRO A 75 13.25 -0.38 2.00
CA PRO A 75 11.82 -0.33 1.79
C PRO A 75 11.32 -1.69 1.33
N PHE A 76 10.20 -2.07 1.91
CA PHE A 76 9.50 -3.30 1.66
C PHE A 76 8.08 -2.93 1.22
N ILE A 77 7.75 -3.25 -0.03
CA ILE A 77 6.39 -3.13 -0.56
C ILE A 77 5.92 -4.52 -0.96
N TYR A 78 4.64 -4.74 -0.75
CA TYR A 78 4.06 -6.04 -0.90
C TYR A 78 2.58 -5.90 -1.20
N THR A 79 2.07 -6.66 -2.16
CA THR A 79 0.65 -6.75 -2.44
C THR A 79 0.20 -8.21 -2.41
N MET A 80 -1.09 -8.42 -2.25
CA MET A 80 -1.68 -9.76 -2.33
C MET A 80 -3.06 -9.73 -2.96
N ASP A 81 -3.40 -10.86 -3.57
CA ASP A 81 -4.73 -11.08 -4.12
C ASP A 81 -5.75 -11.43 -3.02
N SER A 82 -7.01 -11.60 -3.43
CA SER A 82 -8.12 -11.96 -2.54
C SER A 82 -8.00 -13.37 -1.91
N ILE A 83 -7.02 -14.17 -2.31
CA ILE A 83 -6.77 -15.50 -1.75
C ILE A 83 -5.46 -15.57 -0.96
N GLY A 84 -4.72 -14.47 -0.84
CA GLY A 84 -3.50 -14.36 -0.04
C GLY A 84 -2.22 -14.75 -0.79
N ALA A 85 -2.26 -14.84 -2.12
CA ALA A 85 -1.07 -15.03 -2.95
C ALA A 85 -0.18 -13.80 -2.84
N LYS A 86 1.12 -14.06 -2.69
CA LYS A 86 2.12 -13.07 -2.32
C LYS A 86 2.79 -12.50 -3.55
N GLU A 87 2.77 -11.17 -3.72
CA GLU A 87 3.55 -10.49 -4.75
C GLU A 87 4.51 -9.48 -4.11
N LEU A 88 5.80 -9.81 -4.21
CA LEU A 88 6.89 -8.97 -3.74
C LEU A 88 7.44 -8.16 -4.91
N ALA A 89 7.07 -6.88 -4.99
CA ALA A 89 7.59 -5.98 -6.01
C ALA A 89 8.84 -5.24 -5.54
N LYS A 90 9.75 -4.99 -6.48
CA LYS A 90 10.95 -4.17 -6.24
C LYS A 90 10.69 -2.68 -6.45
N ASP A 91 9.73 -2.35 -7.31
CA ASP A 91 9.63 -1.01 -7.88
C ASP A 91 8.42 -0.28 -7.29
N PHE A 92 7.22 -0.71 -7.67
CA PHE A 92 5.96 -0.18 -7.16
C PHE A 92 4.90 -1.28 -7.11
N VAL A 93 3.84 -1.02 -6.36
CA VAL A 93 2.64 -1.86 -6.30
C VAL A 93 1.42 -0.98 -6.44
N VAL A 94 0.42 -1.47 -7.16
CA VAL A 94 -0.87 -0.78 -7.32
C VAL A 94 -2.01 -1.73 -6.99
N SER A 95 -3.06 -1.17 -6.40
CA SER A 95 -4.29 -1.91 -6.11
C SER A 95 -5.50 -0.98 -6.17
N GLY A 96 -6.65 -1.53 -6.55
CA GLY A 96 -7.92 -0.83 -6.64
C GLY A 96 -8.56 -0.89 -8.02
N THR A 97 -9.64 -0.12 -8.18
CA THR A 97 -10.43 -0.05 -9.43
C THR A 97 -9.66 0.60 -10.57
N ALA A 98 -8.86 1.64 -10.28
CA ALA A 98 -8.00 2.31 -11.26
C ALA A 98 -6.65 1.61 -11.51
N SER A 99 -6.49 0.34 -11.11
CA SER A 99 -5.20 -0.36 -11.18
C SER A 99 -4.59 -0.39 -12.59
N GLU A 100 -5.38 -0.60 -13.65
CA GLU A 100 -4.89 -0.60 -15.04
C GLU A 100 -4.29 0.75 -15.45
N SER A 101 -4.98 1.85 -15.14
CA SER A 101 -4.48 3.20 -15.42
C SER A 101 -3.26 3.53 -14.57
N LEU A 102 -3.28 3.13 -13.30
CA LEU A 102 -2.17 3.31 -12.36
C LEU A 102 -0.90 2.58 -12.80
N TYR A 103 -1.01 1.34 -13.28
CA TYR A 103 0.14 0.64 -13.84
C TYR A 103 0.76 1.44 -14.99
N GLY A 104 -0.04 1.93 -15.93
CA GLY A 104 0.47 2.74 -17.05
C GLY A 104 1.15 4.05 -16.60
N ALA A 105 0.56 4.75 -15.62
CA ALA A 105 1.12 5.99 -15.11
C ALA A 105 2.41 5.77 -14.29
N CYS A 106 2.43 4.75 -13.43
CA CYS A 106 3.59 4.39 -12.61
C CYS A 106 4.76 3.93 -13.49
N GLU A 107 4.53 3.06 -14.48
CA GLU A 107 5.59 2.64 -15.42
C GLU A 107 6.20 3.80 -16.19
N ALA A 108 5.38 4.79 -16.58
CA ALA A 108 5.87 5.93 -17.35
C ALA A 108 6.70 6.92 -16.52
N MET A 109 6.38 7.08 -15.23
CA MET A 109 6.97 8.14 -14.39
C MET A 109 7.98 7.64 -13.37
N TYR A 110 7.86 6.39 -12.91
CA TYR A 110 8.75 5.82 -11.89
C TYR A 110 10.18 5.71 -12.38
N LYS A 111 11.13 6.00 -11.49
CA LYS A 111 12.56 5.75 -11.70
C LYS A 111 13.13 5.15 -10.43
N PRO A 112 14.12 4.25 -10.54
CA PRO A 112 14.83 3.75 -9.38
C PRO A 112 15.54 4.89 -8.64
N ASP A 113 15.62 4.78 -7.32
CA ASP A 113 16.38 5.67 -6.44
C ASP A 113 15.94 7.15 -6.45
N MET A 114 14.65 7.41 -6.65
CA MET A 114 14.05 8.74 -6.45
C MET A 114 14.19 9.23 -5.01
N GLU A 115 14.46 10.53 -4.86
CA GLU A 115 14.42 11.19 -3.56
C GLU A 115 12.98 11.36 -3.05
N ALA A 116 12.79 11.53 -1.75
CA ALA A 116 11.46 11.54 -1.12
C ALA A 116 10.50 12.57 -1.73
N GLU A 117 11.00 13.75 -2.10
CA GLU A 117 10.19 14.82 -2.70
C GLU A 117 9.89 14.55 -4.18
N GLU A 118 10.82 13.95 -4.91
CA GLU A 118 10.60 13.50 -6.30
C GLU A 118 9.56 12.37 -6.33
N LEU A 119 9.70 11.40 -5.43
CA LEU A 119 8.73 10.31 -5.30
C LEU A 119 7.33 10.83 -4.96
N PHE A 120 7.25 11.84 -4.08
CA PHE A 120 5.98 12.49 -3.75
C PHE A 120 5.34 13.13 -4.99
N GLU A 121 6.10 13.82 -5.83
CA GLU A 121 5.55 14.40 -7.05
C GLU A 121 5.12 13.30 -8.03
N THR A 122 5.96 12.28 -8.24
CA THR A 122 5.65 11.15 -9.11
C THR A 122 4.38 10.41 -8.69
N ILE A 123 4.21 10.12 -7.40
CA ILE A 123 3.01 9.44 -6.91
C ILE A 123 1.77 10.31 -7.02
N SER A 124 1.92 11.61 -6.78
CA SER A 124 0.80 12.55 -6.85
C SER A 124 0.28 12.68 -8.26
N GLN A 125 1.19 12.80 -9.24
CA GLN A 125 0.81 12.84 -10.65
C GLN A 125 0.26 11.49 -11.12
N ALA A 126 0.84 10.37 -10.71
CA ALA A 126 0.35 9.03 -11.06
C ALA A 126 -1.06 8.80 -10.53
N LEU A 127 -1.31 9.13 -9.27
CA LEU A 127 -2.61 8.97 -8.64
C LEU A 127 -3.65 9.88 -9.30
N LEU A 128 -3.40 11.19 -9.39
CA LEU A 128 -4.38 12.15 -9.93
C LEU A 128 -4.73 11.85 -11.40
N SER A 129 -3.73 11.57 -12.23
CA SER A 129 -3.97 11.26 -13.65
C SER A 129 -4.73 9.94 -13.87
N SER A 130 -4.63 9.00 -12.93
CA SER A 130 -5.29 7.69 -13.04
C SER A 130 -6.70 7.71 -12.46
N VAL A 131 -6.91 8.36 -11.31
CA VAL A 131 -8.25 8.46 -10.69
C VAL A 131 -9.19 9.33 -11.53
N ASP A 132 -8.68 10.35 -12.21
CA ASP A 132 -9.47 11.17 -13.14
C ASP A 132 -10.03 10.38 -14.34
N ARG A 133 -9.56 9.15 -14.56
CA ARG A 133 -10.02 8.25 -15.63
C ARG A 133 -10.93 7.13 -15.15
N ASP A 134 -11.12 6.99 -13.84
CA ASP A 134 -11.94 5.93 -13.23
C ASP A 134 -13.16 6.54 -12.54
N CYS A 135 -14.35 6.04 -12.84
CA CYS A 135 -15.58 6.55 -12.24
C CYS A 135 -15.86 6.02 -10.82
N LEU A 136 -15.06 5.04 -10.35
CA LEU A 136 -15.20 4.43 -9.03
C LEU A 136 -14.17 4.94 -8.01
N SER A 137 -13.18 5.73 -8.44
CA SER A 137 -12.15 6.32 -7.59
C SER A 137 -11.97 7.82 -7.88
N GLY A 138 -11.49 8.59 -6.91
CA GLY A 138 -11.39 10.05 -7.04
C GLY A 138 -11.51 10.77 -5.70
N TRP A 139 -12.01 12.01 -5.73
CA TRP A 139 -12.20 12.88 -4.55
C TRP A 139 -10.89 13.22 -3.83
N GLY A 140 -9.81 13.37 -4.60
CA GLY A 140 -8.47 13.64 -4.07
C GLY A 140 -7.73 12.37 -3.67
N GLY A 141 -6.73 12.51 -2.81
CA GLY A 141 -5.92 11.39 -2.36
C GLY A 141 -5.08 11.70 -1.14
N HIS A 142 -4.75 10.66 -0.37
CA HIS A 142 -3.81 10.75 0.74
C HIS A 142 -2.51 10.08 0.32
N VAL A 143 -1.40 10.81 0.42
CA VAL A 143 -0.07 10.30 0.11
C VAL A 143 0.74 10.26 1.38
N TYR A 144 1.29 9.07 1.67
CA TYR A 144 2.19 8.83 2.79
C TYR A 144 3.58 8.54 2.25
N VAL A 145 4.56 9.38 2.62
CA VAL A 145 5.96 9.18 2.28
C VAL A 145 6.70 8.69 3.53
N ASN A 146 7.26 7.49 3.46
CA ASN A 146 7.94 6.85 4.58
C ASN A 146 9.45 6.84 4.37
N THR A 147 10.19 7.56 5.22
CA THR A 147 11.66 7.62 5.19
C THR A 147 12.27 7.31 6.56
N LYS A 148 11.77 7.95 7.63
CA LYS A 148 12.01 7.65 9.06
C LYS A 148 10.86 8.17 9.91
N GLU A 149 10.31 9.30 9.49
CA GLU A 149 9.01 9.82 9.91
C GLU A 149 8.04 9.70 8.73
N ILE A 150 6.78 9.41 9.04
CA ILE A 150 5.71 9.34 8.05
C ILE A 150 5.23 10.77 7.80
N LYS A 151 5.39 11.24 6.56
CA LYS A 151 4.82 12.52 6.13
C LYS A 151 3.54 12.25 5.34
N GLU A 152 2.43 12.76 5.84
CA GLU A 152 1.16 12.75 5.14
C GLU A 152 0.97 14.05 4.36
N ARG A 153 0.53 13.94 3.10
CA ARG A 153 0.13 15.06 2.27
C ARG A 153 -1.19 14.73 1.59
N ILE A 154 -2.15 15.66 1.69
CA ILE A 154 -3.48 15.52 1.11
C ILE A 154 -3.48 16.21 -0.25
N LEU A 155 -3.82 15.45 -1.28
CA LEU A 155 -3.93 15.92 -2.65
C LEU A 155 -5.36 16.36 -2.93
N LYS A 156 -5.49 17.57 -3.48
CA LYS A 156 -6.77 18.07 -3.97
C LYS A 156 -6.94 17.65 -5.44
N GLY A 157 -7.77 16.64 -5.66
CA GLY A 157 -8.16 16.17 -6.99
C GLY A 157 -9.48 16.77 -7.45
N ARG A 158 -9.98 16.28 -8.59
CA ARG A 158 -11.32 16.61 -9.06
C ARG A 158 -12.38 15.95 -8.15
N MET A 159 -13.56 16.57 -8.09
CA MET A 159 -14.69 16.18 -7.23
C MET A 159 -15.94 15.92 -8.08
N ASP A 160 -15.75 15.24 -9.21
CA ASP A 160 -16.80 14.82 -10.14
C ASP A 160 -17.04 13.31 -10.12
#